data_AF-A0A3M1NIR2-F1
#
_entry.id   AF-A0A3M1NIR2-F1
#
_cell.length_a   1.000
_cell.length_b   1.000
_cell.length_c   1.000
_cell.angle_alpha   90.00
_cell.angle_beta   90.00
_cell.angle_gamma   90.00
#
_symmetry.space_group_name_H-M   'P 1'
#
loop_
_entity.id
_entity.type
_entity.pdbx_description
1 polymer ?
#
loop_
_entity_poly.entity_id
_entity_poly.type
_entity_poly.pdbx_seq_one_letter_code
_entity_poly.pdbx_strand_id
1 'polypeptide(L)' 'MLTLVKKCIICDKPAEFSVKGSSAYYCVDCAKENFANLDLLQRVEEQAKKLKEAIKEQAE' A
#
# COMPACT_ATOMS: atom_id res chain seq x y z
N MET A 1 -14.17 -4.63 31.06
CA MET A 1 -14.00 -4.99 29.64
C MET A 1 -12.58 -4.65 29.24
N LEU A 2 -11.77 -5.62 28.81
CA LEU A 2 -10.44 -5.36 28.28
C LEU A 2 -10.58 -5.00 26.79
N THR A 3 -10.45 -3.72 26.45
CA THR A 3 -10.44 -3.28 25.06
C THR A 3 -9.16 -3.79 24.40
N LEU A 4 -9.28 -4.67 23.40
CA LEU A 4 -8.12 -5.19 22.67
C LEU A 4 -7.56 -4.08 21.77
N VAL A 5 -6.52 -3.39 22.23
CA VAL A 5 -5.87 -2.32 21.46
C VAL A 5 -5.15 -2.96 20.28
N LYS A 6 -5.54 -2.56 19.05
CA LYS A 6 -4.83 -2.97 17.83
C LYS A 6 -3.43 -2.36 17.84
N LYS A 7 -2.43 -3.12 17.39
CA LYS A 7 -1.02 -2.70 17.38
C LYS A 7 -0.51 -2.47 15.98
N CYS A 8 0.42 -1.53 15.84
CA CYS A 8 1.09 -1.25 14.59
C CYS A 8 1.95 -2.46 14.19
N ILE A 9 1.79 -2.95 12.96
CA ILE A 9 2.55 -4.09 12.43
C ILE A 9 4.06 -3.80 12.26
N ILE A 10 4.46 -2.53 12.30
CA ILE A 10 5.87 -2.11 12.13
C ILE A 10 6.57 -1.92 13.48
N CYS A 11 5.91 -1.29 14.45
CA CYS A 11 6.56 -0.84 15.69
C CYS A 11 5.81 -1.17 16.99
N ASP A 12 4.76 -1.99 16.93
CA ASP A 12 3.95 -2.46 18.07
C ASP A 12 3.23 -1.40 18.93
N LYS A 13 3.39 -0.10 18.62
CA LYS A 13 2.63 1.00 19.24
C LYS A 13 1.12 0.86 18.98
N PRO A 14 0.25 1.49 19.80
CA PRO A 14 -1.18 1.55 19.52
C PRO A 14 -1.45 2.02 18.09
N ALA A 15 -2.27 1.26 17.37
CA ALA A 15 -2.63 1.57 15.99
C ALA A 15 -3.91 2.41 15.92
N GLU A 16 -3.94 3.31 14.95
CA GLU A 16 -5.06 4.22 14.68
C GLU A 16 -5.59 4.03 13.25
N PHE A 17 -4.77 3.48 12.36
CA PHE A 17 -5.10 3.28 10.95
C PHE A 17 -5.07 1.81 10.56
N SER A 18 -5.86 1.45 9.55
CA SER A 18 -5.82 0.15 8.90
C SER A 18 -6.07 0.31 7.41
N VAL A 19 -5.43 -0.52 6.59
CA VAL A 19 -5.74 -0.59 5.16
C VAL A 19 -7.06 -1.36 4.99
N LYS A 20 -8.03 -0.78 4.27
CA LYS A 20 -9.35 -1.39 4.06
C LYS A 20 -9.20 -2.77 3.43
N GLY A 21 -9.82 -3.79 4.04
CA GLY A 21 -9.73 -5.18 3.59
C GLY A 21 -8.45 -5.91 3.99
N SER A 22 -7.55 -5.27 4.73
CA SER A 22 -6.36 -5.88 5.30
C SER A 22 -6.53 -6.14 6.81
N SER A 23 -5.80 -7.12 7.32
CA SER A 23 -5.62 -7.33 8.77
C SER A 23 -4.49 -6.47 9.35
N ALA A 24 -3.79 -5.68 8.52
CA ALA A 24 -2.69 -4.83 8.94
C ALA A 24 -3.19 -3.52 9.56
N TYR A 25 -2.61 -3.19 10.71
CA TYR A 25 -2.87 -1.97 11.47
C TYR A 25 -1.58 -1.16 11.63
N TYR A 26 -1.70 0.16 11.66
CA TYR A 26 -0.57 1.09 11.68
C TYR A 26 -0.81 2.22 12.69
N CYS A 27 0.25 2.67 13.37
CA CYS A 27 0.23 3.94 14.09
C CYS A 27 0.31 5.11 13.10
N VAL A 28 0.08 6.34 13.57
CA VAL A 28 0.09 7.55 12.73
C VAL A 28 1.42 7.74 11.99
N ASP A 29 2.54 7.60 12.69
CA ASP A 29 3.87 7.86 12.13
C ASP A 29 4.20 6.88 11.00
N CYS A 30 4.06 5.58 11.29
CA CYS A 30 4.31 4.53 10.30
C CYS A 30 3.34 4.61 9.12
N ALA A 31 2.08 4.99 9.35
CA ALA A 31 1.13 5.18 8.26
C ALA A 31 1.55 6.35 7.35
N LYS A 32 1.93 7.51 7.91
CA LYS A 32 2.37 8.68 7.12
C LYS A 32 3.61 8.38 6.28
N GLU A 33 4.58 7.66 6.85
CA GLU A 33 5.81 7.29 6.15
C GLU A 33 5.56 6.29 5.02
N ASN A 34 4.70 5.30 5.24
CA ASN A 34 4.55 4.18 4.32
C ASN A 34 3.39 4.34 3.32
N PHE A 35 2.30 5.03 3.68
CA PHE A 35 1.15 5.18 2.77
C PHE A 35 1.44 6.13 1.62
N ALA A 36 2.42 7.02 1.77
CA ALA A 36 2.89 7.91 0.72
C ALA A 36 3.93 7.25 -0.21
N ASN A 37 4.37 6.02 0.07
CA ASN A 37 5.32 5.33 -0.80
C ASN A 37 4.60 4.79 -2.04
N LEU A 38 4.79 5.48 -3.17
CA LEU A 38 4.17 5.16 -4.46
C LEU A 38 5.10 4.38 -5.41
N ASP A 39 6.31 3.99 -4.98
CA ASP A 39 7.31 3.36 -5.87
C ASP A 39 6.76 2.13 -6.59
N LEU A 40 6.04 1.25 -5.86
CA LEU A 40 5.40 0.09 -6.47
C LEU A 40 4.34 0.48 -7.51
N LEU A 41 3.50 1.47 -7.19
CA LEU A 41 2.42 1.92 -8.09
C LEU A 41 2.99 2.51 -9.38
N GLN A 42 4.06 3.32 -9.28
CA GLN A 42 4.75 3.91 -10.43
C GLN A 42 5.36 2.84 -11.33
N ARG A 43 6.03 1.83 -10.76
CA ARG A 43 6.61 0.72 -11.53
C ARG A 43 5.55 -0.09 -12.27
N VAL A 44 4.43 -0.38 -11.60
CA VAL A 44 3.30 -1.11 -12.21
C VAL A 44 2.70 -0.29 -13.35
N GLU A 45 2.54 1.02 -13.18
CA GLU A 45 2.03 1.91 -14.23
C GLU A 45 2.96 1.95 -15.46
N GLU A 46 4.28 2.05 -15.24
CA GLU A 46 5.28 2.02 -16.32
C GLU A 46 5.25 0.67 -17.08
N GLN A 47 5.15 -0.45 -16.36
CA GLN A 47 5.02 -1.77 -16.96
C GLN A 47 3.72 -1.89 -17.77
N ALA A 48 2.60 -1.39 -17.24
CA ALA A 48 1.32 -1.39 -17.94
C ALA A 48 1.37 -0.54 -19.22
N LYS A 49 2.08 0.59 -19.21
CA LYS A 49 2.29 1.43 -20.39
C LYS A 49 3.07 0.68 -21.48
N LYS A 50 4.23 0.09 -21.14
CA LYS A 50 5.04 -0.69 -22.09
C LYS A 50 4.26 -1.84 -22.71
N LEU A 51 3.45 -2.54 -21.90
CA LEU A 51 2.61 -3.63 -22.39
C LEU A 51 1.55 -3.14 -23.38
N LYS A 52 0.88 -2.01 -23.10
CA LYS A 52 -0.12 -1.42 -24.00
C LYS A 52 0.50 -1.01 -25.34
N GLU A 53 1.68 -0.41 -25.32
CA GLU A 53 2.42 -0.01 -26.53
C GLU A 53 2.78 -1.24 -27.38
N ALA A 54 3.34 -2.28 -26.77
CA ALA A 54 3.67 -3.53 -27.47
C ALA A 54 2.44 -4.22 -28.09
N ILE A 55 1.30 -4.23 -27.39
CA ILE A 55 0.05 -4.79 -27.94
C ILE A 55 -0.42 -3.97 -29.15
N LYS A 56 -0.31 -2.64 -29.09
CA LYS A 56 -0.71 -1.76 -30.18
C LYS A 56 0.14 -2.00 -31.44
N GLU A 57 1.46 -2.11 -31.29
CA GLU A 57 2.37 -2.40 -32.40
C GLU A 57 2.12 -3.76 -33.09
N GLN A 58 1.62 -4.75 -32.34
CA GLN A 58 1.26 -6.07 -32.90
C GLN A 58 -0.13 -6.11 -33.54
N ALA A 59 -0.97 -5.10 -33.27
CA ALA A 59 -2.32 -4.99 -33.80
C ALA A 59 -2.40 -4.12 -35.07
N GLU A 60 -1.31 -3.45 -35.44
CA GLU A 60 -1.11 -2.67 -36.67
C GLU A 60 -0.34 -3.49 -37.71
#